data_AF-A0AB38SCK5-F1
#
_entry.id   AF-A0AB38SCK5-F1
#
_cell.length_a   1.000
_cell.length_b   1.000
_cell.length_c   1.000
_cell.angle_alpha   90.00
_cell.angle_beta   90.00
_cell.angle_gamma   90.00
#
_symmetry.space_group_name_H-M   'P 1'
#
loop_
_entity.id
_entity.type
_entity.pdbx_description
1 polymer ?
#
loop_
_entity_poly.entity_id
_entity_poly.type
_entity_poly.pdbx_seq_one_letter_code
_entity_poly.pdbx_strand_id
1 'polypeptide(L)'
;MSKNEKPDFSKALAVGRELDLKLPDSRVVRDAYAEAEAETSQPWLFNHVIRSWLYGAKLAQRRGLTPDTELVAVSVILHDLGLARGGAPDRRFEVLGADLGRAFALSHNMGERRAETVWDSIALHATPSIAQHKGPDVACCQIGIACDYGGLGYNELSDDNKKAILSTFPRHSMKNELTTCLCGIAKNHPDTTRDNFIADFGLKYVPGYMRFSAVDFLHQSPFAE
;
A
#
# COMPACT_ATOMS: atom_id res chain seq x y z
N MET A 1 -10.66 -14.73 26.13
CA MET A 1 -10.60 -13.29 26.44
C MET A 1 -9.16 -12.83 26.29
N SER A 2 -8.75 -12.48 25.08
CA SER A 2 -7.40 -11.92 24.85
C SER A 2 -7.45 -10.45 25.22
N LYS A 3 -6.56 -10.02 26.13
CA LYS A 3 -6.41 -8.61 26.48
C LYS A 3 -5.93 -7.87 25.22
N ASN A 4 -6.64 -6.82 24.82
CA ASN A 4 -6.19 -5.83 23.84
C ASN A 4 -4.87 -5.21 24.34
N GLU A 5 -3.74 -5.82 24.01
CA GLU A 5 -2.46 -5.12 24.06
C GLU A 5 -2.50 -4.04 22.99
N LYS A 6 -2.19 -2.80 23.37
CA LYS A 6 -2.11 -1.73 22.38
C LYS A 6 -0.95 -2.05 21.41
N PRO A 7 -1.14 -1.80 20.11
CA PRO A 7 -0.11 -1.90 19.09
C PRO A 7 1.21 -1.30 19.53
N ASP A 8 2.28 -2.10 19.52
CA ASP A 8 3.61 -1.64 19.92
C ASP A 8 4.30 -0.89 18.78
N PHE A 9 3.95 0.40 18.66
CA PHE A 9 4.58 1.34 17.73
C PHE A 9 6.08 1.57 18.01
N SER A 10 6.57 1.24 19.21
CA SER A 10 7.95 1.53 19.62
C SER A 10 8.99 0.77 18.79
N LYS A 11 8.62 -0.42 18.28
CA LYS A 11 9.46 -1.21 17.37
C LYS A 11 9.73 -0.49 16.06
N ALA A 12 8.72 0.09 15.42
CA ALA A 12 8.88 0.84 14.18
C ALA A 12 9.79 2.06 14.39
N LEU A 13 9.61 2.77 15.52
CA LEU A 13 10.48 3.90 15.90
C LEU A 13 11.92 3.47 16.18
N ALA A 14 12.13 2.30 16.79
CA ALA A 14 13.46 1.75 17.03
C ALA A 14 14.19 1.44 15.73
N VAL A 15 13.53 0.75 14.80
CA VAL A 15 14.06 0.49 13.46
C VAL A 15 14.34 1.82 12.73
N GLY A 16 13.45 2.80 12.83
CA GLY A 16 13.69 4.15 12.30
C GLY A 16 15.01 4.76 12.77
N ARG A 17 15.33 4.65 14.07
CA ARG A 17 16.60 5.13 14.62
C ARG A 17 17.81 4.36 14.08
N GLU A 18 17.73 3.04 13.95
CA GLU A 18 18.78 2.22 13.33
C GLU A 18 19.02 2.56 11.85
N LEU A 19 18.02 3.15 11.19
CA LEU A 19 18.09 3.61 9.81
C LEU A 19 18.51 5.08 9.68
N ASP A 20 18.89 5.75 10.77
CA ASP A 20 19.15 7.21 10.80
C ASP A 20 17.96 8.05 10.30
N LEU A 21 16.74 7.59 10.59
CA LEU A 21 15.49 8.27 10.22
C LEU A 21 14.86 8.94 11.42
N LYS A 22 14.33 10.15 11.19
CA LYS A 22 13.40 10.81 12.11
C LYS A 22 11.98 10.53 11.64
N LEU A 23 11.43 9.38 12.03
CA LEU A 23 10.05 9.02 11.71
C LEU A 23 9.06 9.95 12.43
N PRO A 24 7.93 10.32 11.80
CA PRO A 24 6.88 11.09 12.46
C PRO A 24 6.26 10.27 13.60
N ASP A 25 6.30 10.84 14.80
CA ASP A 25 5.72 10.27 16.01
C ASP A 25 4.53 11.11 16.49
N SER A 26 3.51 11.20 15.64
CA SER A 26 2.28 11.91 15.94
C SER A 26 1.13 10.95 16.26
N ARG A 27 0.08 11.48 16.89
CA ARG A 27 -1.10 10.69 17.25
C ARG A 27 -1.74 10.02 16.03
N VAL A 28 -1.86 10.72 14.90
CA VAL A 28 -2.48 10.17 13.69
C VAL A 28 -1.69 9.01 13.09
N VAL A 29 -0.35 9.03 13.16
CA VAL A 29 0.49 7.91 12.69
C VAL A 29 0.37 6.69 13.60
N ARG A 30 0.33 6.91 14.93
CA ARG A 30 0.09 5.83 15.90
C ARG A 30 -1.28 5.21 15.74
N ASP A 31 -2.30 6.03 15.51
CA ASP A 31 -3.67 5.56 15.27
C ASP A 31 -3.75 4.80 13.93
N ALA A 32 -3.04 5.23 12.88
CA ALA A 32 -2.97 4.51 11.61
C ALA A 32 -2.26 3.16 11.75
N TYR A 33 -1.18 3.10 12.53
CA TYR A 33 -0.49 1.85 12.86
C TYR A 33 -1.42 0.87 13.59
N ALA A 34 -2.23 1.39 14.53
CA ALA A 34 -3.20 0.60 15.26
C ALA A 34 -4.33 0.08 14.37
N GLU A 35 -4.86 0.92 13.48
CA GLU A 35 -5.86 0.55 12.49
C GLU A 35 -5.33 -0.55 11.57
N ALA A 36 -4.10 -0.38 11.05
CA ALA A 36 -3.47 -1.41 10.22
C ALA A 36 -3.31 -2.74 10.97
N GLU A 37 -2.85 -2.75 12.22
CA GLU A 37 -2.71 -3.99 12.99
C GLU A 37 -4.08 -4.66 13.25
N ALA A 38 -5.12 -3.87 13.50
CA ALA A 38 -6.47 -4.38 13.75
C ALA A 38 -7.14 -4.94 12.49
N GLU A 39 -7.05 -4.23 11.37
CA GLU A 39 -7.71 -4.60 10.11
C GLU A 39 -6.90 -5.66 9.34
N THR A 40 -5.58 -5.63 9.41
CA THR A 40 -4.72 -6.65 8.80
C THR A 40 -4.57 -7.83 9.76
N SER A 41 -5.61 -8.66 9.83
CA SER A 41 -5.65 -9.89 10.67
C SER A 41 -4.51 -10.90 10.38
N GLN A 42 -3.69 -10.66 9.36
CA GLN A 42 -2.60 -11.53 8.90
C GLN A 42 -1.24 -10.83 9.07
N PRO A 43 -0.30 -11.42 9.84
CA PRO A 43 0.99 -10.80 10.15
C PRO A 43 1.85 -10.39 8.94
N TRP A 44 1.74 -11.12 7.81
CA TRP A 44 2.51 -10.80 6.61
C TRP A 44 2.10 -9.45 6.00
N LEU A 45 0.80 -9.11 6.06
CA LEU A 45 0.23 -7.91 5.47
C LEU A 45 0.52 -6.69 6.34
N PHE A 46 0.35 -6.84 7.66
CA PHE A 46 0.79 -5.84 8.62
C PHE A 46 2.28 -5.51 8.44
N ASN A 47 3.13 -6.54 8.44
CA ASN A 47 4.55 -6.33 8.25
C ASN A 47 4.87 -5.72 6.88
N HIS A 48 4.09 -6.04 5.82
CA HIS A 48 4.26 -5.42 4.50
C HIS A 48 4.05 -3.91 4.53
N VAL A 49 2.95 -3.43 5.12
CA VAL A 49 2.68 -1.98 5.16
C VAL A 49 3.74 -1.23 5.97
N ILE A 50 4.21 -1.82 7.08
CA ILE A 50 5.28 -1.21 7.90
C ILE A 50 6.64 -1.24 7.20
N ARG A 51 7.02 -2.35 6.56
CA ARG A 51 8.25 -2.41 5.74
C ARG A 51 8.21 -1.40 4.61
N SER A 52 7.08 -1.28 3.92
CA SER A 52 6.88 -0.31 2.83
C SER A 52 7.11 1.12 3.30
N TRP A 53 6.60 1.47 4.50
CA TRP A 53 6.82 2.79 5.09
C TRP A 53 8.30 3.04 5.40
N LEU A 54 8.97 2.08 6.03
CA LEU A 54 10.40 2.20 6.39
C LEU A 54 11.31 2.28 5.16
N TYR A 55 11.06 1.47 4.12
CA TYR A 55 11.78 1.57 2.85
C TYR A 55 11.53 2.90 2.17
N GLY A 56 10.26 3.35 2.11
CA GLY A 56 9.90 4.64 1.53
C GLY A 56 10.63 5.80 2.21
N ALA A 57 10.62 5.84 3.54
CA ALA A 57 11.32 6.85 4.32
C ALA A 57 12.83 6.84 4.06
N LYS A 58 13.47 5.66 3.98
CA LYS A 58 14.91 5.57 3.71
C LYS A 58 15.27 5.97 2.29
N LEU A 59 14.49 5.54 1.30
CA LEU A 59 14.71 5.90 -0.10
C LEU A 59 14.48 7.39 -0.34
N ALA A 60 13.46 7.98 0.29
CA ALA A 60 13.23 9.43 0.26
C ALA A 60 14.42 10.20 0.82
N GLN A 61 14.95 9.81 1.98
CA GLN A 61 16.16 10.42 2.55
C GLN A 61 17.35 10.32 1.59
N ARG A 62 17.60 9.14 1.02
CA ARG A 62 18.74 8.93 0.09
C ARG A 62 18.63 9.74 -1.19
N ARG A 63 17.41 9.95 -1.68
CA ARG A 63 17.13 10.67 -2.93
C ARG A 63 16.88 12.16 -2.71
N GLY A 64 16.97 12.66 -1.47
CA GLY A 64 16.72 14.07 -1.15
C GLY A 64 15.28 14.51 -1.40
N LEU A 65 14.31 13.58 -1.34
CA LEU A 65 12.89 13.92 -1.46
C LEU A 65 12.40 14.56 -0.16
N THR A 66 11.52 15.56 -0.27
CA THR A 66 10.96 16.30 0.86
C THR A 66 9.42 16.19 0.92
N PRO A 67 8.86 14.99 1.13
CA PRO A 67 7.41 14.83 1.29
C PRO A 67 6.93 15.29 2.67
N ASP A 68 5.61 15.45 2.82
CA ASP A 68 4.94 15.47 4.13
C ASP A 68 5.05 14.07 4.76
N THR A 69 5.99 13.91 5.69
CA THR A 69 6.33 12.59 6.26
C THR A 69 5.19 11.98 7.06
N GLU A 70 4.36 12.80 7.72
CA GLU A 70 3.18 12.33 8.46
C GLU A 70 2.10 11.82 7.51
N LEU A 71 1.85 12.55 6.41
CA LEU A 71 0.92 12.14 5.36
C LEU A 71 1.36 10.83 4.70
N VAL A 72 2.64 10.73 4.34
CA VAL A 72 3.21 9.52 3.73
C VAL A 72 3.09 8.33 4.69
N ALA A 73 3.37 8.53 5.99
CA ALA A 73 3.24 7.48 6.98
C ALA A 73 1.81 6.94 7.05
N VAL A 74 0.81 7.83 7.19
CA VAL A 74 -0.61 7.45 7.20
C VAL A 74 -0.99 6.70 5.91
N SER A 75 -0.60 7.25 4.76
CA SER A 75 -0.97 6.69 3.46
C SER A 75 -0.38 5.29 3.25
N VAL A 76 0.92 5.10 3.53
CA VAL A 76 1.59 3.81 3.31
C VAL A 76 1.12 2.76 4.33
N ILE A 77 0.89 3.14 5.59
CA ILE A 77 0.42 2.20 6.62
C ILE A 77 -0.99 1.68 6.29
N LEU A 78 -1.84 2.51 5.66
CA LEU A 78 -3.23 2.16 5.36
C LEU A 78 -3.47 1.68 3.92
N HIS A 79 -2.45 1.66 3.05
CA HIS A 79 -2.67 1.49 1.60
C HIS A 79 -3.39 0.19 1.21
N ASP A 80 -3.19 -0.86 1.99
CA ASP A 80 -3.70 -2.20 1.73
C ASP A 80 -4.95 -2.57 2.55
N LEU A 81 -5.62 -1.62 3.21
CA LEU A 81 -6.89 -1.89 3.87
C LEU A 81 -7.97 -2.44 2.90
N GLY A 82 -7.97 -1.97 1.65
CA GLY A 82 -8.85 -2.52 0.63
C GLY A 82 -8.52 -3.96 0.25
N LEU A 83 -7.23 -4.33 0.27
CA LEU A 83 -6.76 -5.69 0.03
C LEU A 83 -7.14 -6.60 1.20
N ALA A 84 -6.97 -6.13 2.45
CA ALA A 84 -7.32 -6.84 3.67
C ALA A 84 -8.82 -7.23 3.70
N ARG A 85 -9.68 -6.40 3.11
CA ARG A 85 -11.13 -6.65 2.98
C ARG A 85 -11.51 -7.56 1.81
N GLY A 86 -10.55 -7.97 0.98
CA GLY A 86 -10.78 -8.81 -0.19
C GLY A 86 -11.34 -8.05 -1.40
N GLY A 87 -11.19 -6.72 -1.43
CA GLY A 87 -11.74 -5.87 -2.48
C GLY A 87 -13.23 -5.55 -2.29
N ALA A 88 -13.85 -5.05 -3.37
CA ALA A 88 -15.26 -4.73 -3.45
C ALA A 88 -15.81 -5.15 -4.82
N PRO A 89 -17.13 -5.38 -4.96
CA PRO A 89 -17.72 -5.79 -6.24
C PRO A 89 -17.77 -4.67 -7.29
N ASP A 90 -17.76 -3.42 -6.85
CA ASP A 90 -18.02 -2.24 -7.69
C ASP A 90 -16.78 -1.40 -7.99
N ARG A 91 -15.67 -1.62 -7.25
CA ARG A 91 -14.43 -0.85 -7.40
C ARG A 91 -13.20 -1.63 -6.99
N ARG A 92 -12.08 -1.17 -7.54
CA ARG A 92 -10.71 -1.60 -7.24
C ARG A 92 -10.41 -1.62 -5.73
N PHE A 93 -9.58 -2.56 -5.30
CA PHE A 93 -9.12 -2.60 -3.91
C PHE A 93 -8.31 -1.35 -3.55
N GLU A 94 -7.58 -0.78 -4.51
CA GLU A 94 -6.83 0.47 -4.34
C GLU A 94 -7.78 1.63 -4.03
N VAL A 95 -8.93 1.69 -4.71
CA VAL A 95 -9.95 2.73 -4.48
C VAL A 95 -10.66 2.51 -3.15
N LEU A 96 -11.02 1.26 -2.82
CA LEU A 96 -11.57 0.93 -1.50
C LEU A 96 -10.61 1.35 -0.37
N GLY A 97 -9.32 1.05 -0.51
CA GLY A 97 -8.29 1.48 0.45
C GLY A 97 -8.17 3.00 0.53
N ALA A 98 -8.22 3.69 -0.62
CA ALA A 98 -8.14 5.14 -0.69
C ALA A 98 -9.33 5.83 0.00
N ASP A 99 -10.55 5.30 -0.20
CA ASP A 99 -11.76 5.80 0.47
C ASP A 99 -11.63 5.69 2.00
N LEU A 100 -11.12 4.55 2.48
CA LEU A 100 -10.88 4.31 3.90
C LEU A 100 -9.79 5.23 4.47
N GLY A 101 -8.67 5.37 3.75
CA GLY A 101 -7.58 6.26 4.15
C GLY A 101 -7.99 7.73 4.18
N ARG A 102 -8.80 8.18 3.21
CA ARG A 102 -9.37 9.53 3.19
C ARG A 102 -10.32 9.75 4.37
N ALA A 103 -11.21 8.81 4.64
CA ALA A 103 -12.12 8.89 5.78
C ALA A 103 -11.35 8.93 7.12
N PHE A 104 -10.30 8.13 7.25
CA PHE A 104 -9.38 8.16 8.38
C PHE A 104 -8.69 9.54 8.52
N ALA A 105 -8.11 10.07 7.44
CA ALA A 105 -7.45 11.37 7.47
C ALA A 105 -8.40 12.52 7.88
N LEU A 106 -9.65 12.48 7.41
CA LEU A 106 -10.68 13.45 7.79
C LEU A 106 -11.09 13.30 9.26
N SER A 107 -11.28 12.08 9.76
CA SER A 107 -11.63 11.84 11.18
C SER A 107 -10.52 12.28 12.14
N HIS A 108 -9.27 12.32 11.67
CA HIS A 108 -8.11 12.84 12.38
C HIS A 108 -7.81 14.33 12.14
N ASN A 109 -8.72 15.08 11.49
CA ASN A 109 -8.59 16.51 11.23
C ASN A 109 -7.32 16.90 10.45
N MET A 110 -6.83 16.04 9.54
CA MET A 110 -5.68 16.38 8.69
C MET A 110 -5.99 17.49 7.67
N GLY A 111 -7.27 17.83 7.49
CA GLY A 111 -7.76 18.81 6.52
C GLY A 111 -7.96 18.20 5.13
N GLU A 112 -8.88 18.79 4.35
CA GLU A 112 -9.31 18.25 3.05
C GLU A 112 -8.14 18.00 2.10
N ARG A 113 -7.25 18.98 1.91
CA ARG A 113 -6.13 18.84 0.96
C ARG A 113 -5.21 17.66 1.28
N ARG A 114 -4.91 17.43 2.56
CA ARG A 114 -4.09 16.28 2.99
C ARG A 114 -4.90 14.99 2.82
N ALA A 115 -6.18 14.98 3.16
CA ALA A 115 -7.04 13.82 2.96
C ALA A 115 -7.17 13.41 1.48
N GLU A 116 -7.28 14.37 0.56
CA GLU A 116 -7.24 14.10 -0.90
C GLU A 116 -5.88 13.53 -1.32
N THR A 117 -4.78 14.05 -0.75
CA THR A 117 -3.44 13.52 -1.08
C THR A 117 -3.21 12.13 -0.49
N VAL A 118 -3.81 11.81 0.66
CA VAL A 118 -3.88 10.43 1.19
C VAL A 118 -4.65 9.53 0.22
N TRP A 119 -5.81 9.98 -0.26
CA TRP A 119 -6.59 9.25 -1.26
C TRP A 119 -5.76 8.99 -2.52
N ASP A 120 -5.14 10.03 -3.09
CA ASP A 120 -4.28 9.93 -4.28
C ASP A 120 -3.12 8.95 -4.06
N SER A 121 -2.46 9.04 -2.89
CA SER A 121 -1.30 8.21 -2.58
C SER A 121 -1.66 6.73 -2.50
N ILE A 122 -2.82 6.41 -1.93
CA ILE A 122 -3.32 5.03 -1.84
C ILE A 122 -3.89 4.58 -3.19
N ALA A 123 -4.73 5.36 -3.87
CA ALA A 123 -5.34 4.94 -5.14
C ALA A 123 -4.29 4.66 -6.23
N LEU A 124 -3.17 5.40 -6.23
CA LEU A 124 -2.13 5.30 -7.24
C LEU A 124 -0.96 4.38 -6.84
N HIS A 125 -0.97 3.77 -5.64
CA HIS A 125 0.19 3.03 -5.13
C HIS A 125 0.64 1.88 -6.03
N ALA A 126 -0.31 1.24 -6.72
CA ALA A 126 -0.07 0.13 -7.63
C ALA A 126 0.18 0.56 -9.09
N THR A 127 0.24 1.87 -9.37
CA THR A 127 0.41 2.43 -10.74
C THR A 127 1.63 3.36 -10.82
N PRO A 128 2.86 2.81 -10.83
CA PRO A 128 4.10 3.61 -10.77
C PRO A 128 4.21 4.66 -11.88
N SER A 129 3.77 4.31 -13.09
CA SER A 129 3.81 5.19 -14.27
C SER A 129 2.95 6.45 -14.15
N ILE A 130 2.06 6.52 -13.16
CA ILE A 130 1.27 7.72 -12.84
C ILE A 130 1.74 8.33 -11.52
N ALA A 131 1.91 7.50 -10.48
CA ALA A 131 2.28 7.95 -9.14
C ALA A 131 3.55 8.80 -9.12
N GLN A 132 4.56 8.43 -9.92
CA GLN A 132 5.83 9.15 -10.01
C GLN A 132 5.71 10.56 -10.60
N HIS A 133 4.60 10.89 -11.28
CA HIS A 133 4.37 12.21 -11.88
C HIS A 133 3.39 13.09 -11.08
N LYS A 134 2.74 12.55 -10.04
CA LYS A 134 1.69 13.26 -9.30
C LYS A 134 2.23 14.29 -8.30
N GLY A 135 3.36 13.98 -7.65
CA GLY A 135 3.98 14.83 -6.63
C GLY A 135 4.86 14.04 -5.67
N PRO A 136 5.65 14.72 -4.80
CA PRO A 136 6.64 14.07 -3.94
C PRO A 136 6.02 13.11 -2.92
N ASP A 137 4.83 13.43 -2.38
CA ASP A 137 4.15 12.60 -1.39
C ASP A 137 3.72 11.26 -2.00
N VAL A 138 2.97 11.33 -3.10
CA VAL A 138 2.48 10.16 -3.85
C VAL A 138 3.64 9.32 -4.39
N ALA A 139 4.68 9.97 -4.93
CA ALA A 139 5.87 9.28 -5.43
C ALA A 139 6.61 8.55 -4.29
N CYS A 140 6.75 9.18 -3.12
CA CYS A 140 7.39 8.57 -1.95
C CYS A 140 6.63 7.34 -1.45
N CYS A 141 5.30 7.43 -1.35
CA CYS A 141 4.45 6.29 -0.98
C CYS A 141 4.68 5.12 -1.94
N GLN A 142 4.60 5.39 -3.25
CA GLN A 142 4.73 4.36 -4.27
C GLN A 142 6.12 3.71 -4.27
N ILE A 143 7.19 4.48 -4.11
CA ILE A 143 8.57 3.95 -4.06
C ILE A 143 8.74 2.95 -2.91
N GLY A 144 8.26 3.28 -1.71
CA GLY A 144 8.35 2.38 -0.56
C GLY A 144 7.60 1.07 -0.77
N ILE A 145 6.38 1.16 -1.29
CA ILE A 145 5.50 0.01 -1.56
C ILE A 145 6.11 -0.89 -2.66
N ALA A 146 6.60 -0.30 -3.75
CA ALA A 146 7.25 -1.07 -4.81
C ALA A 146 8.60 -1.66 -4.40
N CYS A 147 9.31 -1.05 -3.44
CA CYS A 147 10.50 -1.63 -2.85
C CYS A 147 10.15 -2.94 -2.12
N ASP A 148 9.12 -2.97 -1.27
CA ASP A 148 8.78 -4.20 -0.54
C ASP A 148 8.08 -5.27 -1.40
N TYR A 149 7.27 -4.86 -2.38
CA TYR A 149 6.60 -5.75 -3.32
C TYR A 149 7.57 -6.36 -4.34
N GLY A 150 8.31 -5.51 -5.07
CA GLY A 150 9.06 -5.88 -6.27
C GLY A 150 10.57 -5.64 -6.21
N GLY A 151 11.09 -5.05 -5.12
CA GLY A 151 12.52 -4.77 -4.95
C GLY A 151 13.01 -3.52 -5.66
N LEU A 152 12.13 -2.63 -6.14
CA LEU A 152 12.55 -1.38 -6.78
C LEU A 152 13.26 -0.46 -5.78
N GLY A 153 14.50 -0.08 -6.08
CA GLY A 153 15.36 0.71 -5.18
C GLY A 153 15.98 -0.09 -4.03
N TYR A 154 15.73 -1.40 -3.93
CA TYR A 154 16.25 -2.23 -2.84
C TYR A 154 17.79 -2.30 -2.83
N ASN A 155 18.42 -2.20 -4.01
CA ASN A 155 19.87 -2.14 -4.18
C ASN A 155 20.50 -0.81 -3.71
N GLU A 156 19.70 0.24 -3.53
CA GLU A 156 20.17 1.51 -2.96
C GLU A 156 20.31 1.45 -1.43
N LEU A 157 19.70 0.45 -0.78
CA LEU A 157 19.73 0.26 0.66
C LEU A 157 20.96 -0.55 1.09
N SER A 158 21.55 -0.20 2.24
CA SER A 158 22.61 -1.01 2.83
C SER A 158 22.06 -2.33 3.35
N ASP A 159 22.93 -3.34 3.49
CA ASP A 159 22.53 -4.63 4.04
C ASP A 159 22.11 -4.53 5.51
N ASP A 160 22.70 -3.61 6.26
CA ASP A 160 22.28 -3.31 7.64
C ASP A 160 20.85 -2.74 7.69
N ASN A 161 20.50 -1.82 6.78
CA ASN A 161 19.13 -1.29 6.73
C ASN A 161 18.11 -2.40 6.39
N LYS A 162 18.43 -3.25 5.41
CA LYS A 162 17.60 -4.40 5.04
C LYS A 162 17.43 -5.36 6.21
N LYS A 163 18.53 -5.67 6.90
CA LYS A 163 18.54 -6.58 8.05
C LYS A 163 17.72 -6.05 9.21
N ALA A 164 17.86 -4.76 9.57
CA ALA A 164 17.09 -4.13 10.65
C ALA A 164 15.58 -4.17 10.40
N ILE A 165 15.17 -3.87 9.16
CA ILE A 165 13.76 -3.94 8.75
C ILE A 165 13.24 -5.38 8.79
N LEU A 166 13.95 -6.33 8.15
CA LEU A 166 13.49 -7.71 7.98
C LEU A 166 13.54 -8.55 9.26
N SER A 167 14.45 -8.24 10.19
CA SER A 167 14.52 -8.91 11.49
C SER A 167 13.34 -8.55 12.39
N THR A 168 12.88 -7.30 12.32
CA THR A 168 11.76 -6.79 13.13
C THR A 168 10.41 -7.06 12.49
N PHE A 169 10.31 -6.90 11.16
CA PHE A 169 9.08 -7.08 10.39
C PHE A 169 9.25 -8.18 9.33
N PRO A 170 9.39 -9.45 9.72
CA PRO A 170 9.64 -10.55 8.81
C PRO A 170 8.54 -10.72 7.75
N ARG A 171 8.92 -11.24 6.58
CA ARG A 171 8.03 -11.31 5.41
C ARG A 171 6.91 -12.34 5.51
N HIS A 172 7.03 -13.35 6.38
CA HIS A 172 6.00 -14.38 6.59
C HIS A 172 5.37 -14.91 5.29
N SER A 173 6.19 -15.39 4.35
CA SER A 173 5.72 -15.93 3.07
C SER A 173 4.87 -14.97 2.21
N MET A 174 4.99 -13.65 2.42
CA MET A 174 4.20 -12.59 1.75
C MET A 174 3.92 -12.84 0.25
N LYS A 175 4.88 -13.34 -0.54
CA LYS A 175 4.66 -13.58 -1.97
C LYS A 175 3.52 -14.57 -2.22
N ASN A 176 3.45 -15.64 -1.43
CA ASN A 176 2.42 -16.67 -1.55
C ASN A 176 1.08 -16.14 -1.02
N GLU A 177 1.10 -15.49 0.13
CA GLU A 177 -0.11 -14.95 0.75
C GLU A 177 -0.75 -13.84 -0.10
N LEU A 178 0.07 -12.92 -0.61
CA LEU A 178 -0.38 -11.89 -1.54
C LEU A 178 -0.94 -12.51 -2.82
N THR A 179 -0.27 -13.53 -3.38
CA THR A 179 -0.80 -14.27 -4.55
C THR A 179 -2.19 -14.83 -4.25
N THR A 180 -2.40 -15.44 -3.08
CA THR A 180 -3.72 -15.94 -2.66
C THR A 180 -4.77 -14.83 -2.62
N CYS A 181 -4.47 -13.69 -2.01
CA CYS A 181 -5.39 -12.55 -1.93
C CYS A 181 -5.76 -11.99 -3.32
N LEU A 182 -4.76 -11.78 -4.19
CA LEU A 182 -4.99 -11.23 -5.53
C LEU A 182 -5.77 -12.21 -6.42
N CYS A 183 -5.49 -13.51 -6.34
CA CYS A 183 -6.30 -14.54 -6.99
C CYS A 183 -7.74 -14.56 -6.46
N GLY A 184 -7.93 -14.33 -5.15
CA GLY A 184 -9.25 -14.18 -4.54
C GLY A 184 -10.05 -13.02 -5.15
N ILE A 185 -9.42 -11.85 -5.30
CA ILE A 185 -10.03 -10.68 -5.96
C ILE A 185 -10.34 -10.99 -7.43
N ALA A 186 -9.38 -11.57 -8.17
CA ALA A 186 -9.58 -11.92 -9.58
C ALA A 186 -10.75 -12.90 -9.79
N LYS A 187 -10.95 -13.83 -8.84
CA LYS A 187 -12.04 -14.79 -8.87
C LYS A 187 -13.40 -14.19 -8.51
N ASN A 188 -13.44 -13.38 -7.44
CA ASN A 188 -14.70 -12.90 -6.86
C ASN A 188 -15.18 -11.57 -7.47
N HIS A 189 -14.25 -10.74 -7.95
CA HIS A 189 -14.49 -9.39 -8.46
C HIS A 189 -13.70 -9.12 -9.77
N PRO A 190 -13.81 -9.98 -10.81
CA PRO A 190 -12.97 -9.89 -12.01
C PRO A 190 -13.07 -8.52 -12.71
N ASP A 191 -14.24 -7.90 -12.73
CA ASP A 191 -14.46 -6.60 -13.38
C ASP A 191 -13.68 -5.45 -12.74
N THR A 192 -13.19 -5.62 -11.50
CA THR A 192 -12.39 -4.62 -10.77
C THR A 192 -10.89 -4.73 -11.04
N THR A 193 -10.47 -5.69 -11.88
CA THR A 193 -9.05 -5.97 -12.18
C THR A 193 -8.60 -5.45 -13.56
N ARG A 194 -9.52 -4.82 -14.32
CA ARG A 194 -9.35 -4.49 -15.74
C ARG A 194 -8.14 -3.58 -16.06
N ASP A 195 -7.76 -2.72 -15.12
CA ASP A 195 -6.78 -1.63 -15.28
C ASP A 195 -5.66 -1.71 -14.23
N ASN A 196 -5.49 -2.85 -13.56
CA ASN A 196 -4.42 -3.06 -12.60
C ASN A 196 -3.71 -4.41 -12.80
N PHE A 197 -2.67 -4.62 -12.00
CA PHE A 197 -1.78 -5.77 -12.10
C PHE A 197 -2.43 -7.10 -11.68
N ILE A 198 -3.61 -7.08 -11.03
CA ILE A 198 -4.32 -8.30 -10.59
C ILE A 198 -4.74 -9.15 -11.78
N ALA A 199 -5.02 -8.55 -12.94
CA ALA A 199 -5.34 -9.29 -14.15
C ALA A 199 -4.26 -10.32 -14.54
N ASP A 200 -2.98 -10.06 -14.24
CA ASP A 200 -1.89 -11.00 -14.51
C ASP A 200 -1.95 -12.23 -13.60
N PHE A 201 -2.41 -12.06 -12.35
CA PHE A 201 -2.66 -13.17 -11.42
C PHE A 201 -3.89 -13.97 -11.84
N GLY A 202 -4.95 -13.29 -12.27
CA GLY A 202 -6.15 -13.93 -12.82
C GLY A 202 -5.81 -14.82 -14.02
N LEU A 203 -5.14 -14.27 -15.03
CA LEU A 203 -4.72 -14.99 -16.22
C LEU A 203 -3.83 -16.20 -15.91
N LYS A 204 -2.92 -16.06 -14.93
CA LYS A 204 -1.93 -17.10 -14.63
C LYS A 204 -2.46 -18.21 -13.73
N TYR A 205 -3.34 -17.89 -12.77
CA TYR A 205 -3.66 -18.78 -11.67
C TYR A 205 -5.16 -19.07 -11.49
N VAL A 206 -6.07 -18.33 -12.13
CA VAL A 206 -7.52 -18.49 -11.96
C VAL A 206 -8.13 -19.13 -13.22
N PRO A 207 -8.54 -20.42 -13.17
CA PRO A 207 -9.15 -21.08 -14.32
C PRO A 207 -10.39 -20.35 -14.82
N GLY A 208 -10.45 -20.09 -16.13
CA GLY A 208 -11.57 -19.41 -16.77
C GLY A 208 -11.61 -17.89 -16.56
N TYR A 209 -10.60 -17.29 -15.92
CA TYR A 209 -10.51 -15.84 -15.83
C TYR A 209 -10.32 -15.22 -17.22
N MET A 210 -11.15 -14.22 -17.54
CA MET A 210 -11.11 -13.49 -18.79
C MET A 210 -10.72 -12.03 -18.49
N ARG A 211 -9.62 -11.57 -19.10
CA ARG A 211 -9.21 -10.18 -18.97
C ARG A 211 -10.09 -9.28 -19.85
N PHE A 212 -10.46 -8.12 -19.31
CA PHE A 212 -11.12 -7.07 -20.07
C PHE A 212 -10.26 -6.63 -21.28
N SER A 213 -10.90 -6.48 -22.44
CA SER A 213 -10.27 -6.04 -23.68
C SER A 213 -10.75 -4.63 -24.01
N ALA A 214 -9.84 -3.65 -23.93
CA ALA A 214 -10.13 -2.27 -24.33
C ALA A 214 -10.44 -2.16 -25.84
N VAL A 215 -9.88 -3.07 -26.64
CA VAL A 215 -10.13 -3.16 -28.09
C VAL A 215 -11.57 -3.59 -28.34
N ASP A 216 -12.02 -4.67 -27.69
CA ASP A 216 -13.41 -5.14 -27.84
C ASP A 216 -14.39 -4.10 -27.30
N PHE A 217 -14.08 -3.47 -26.17
CA PHE A 217 -14.89 -2.39 -25.61
C PHE A 217 -15.07 -1.22 -26.59
N LEU A 218 -13.99 -0.80 -27.26
CA LEU A 218 -14.05 0.28 -28.26
C LEU A 218 -14.91 -0.14 -29.47
N HIS A 219 -14.65 -1.30 -30.06
CA HIS A 219 -15.34 -1.75 -31.28
C HIS A 219 -16.78 -2.21 -31.06
N GLN A 220 -17.17 -2.52 -29.81
CA GLN A 220 -18.56 -2.84 -29.44
C GLN A 220 -19.33 -1.62 -28.90
N SER A 221 -18.72 -0.43 -28.93
CA SER A 221 -19.38 0.79 -28.49
C SER A 221 -20.61 1.11 -29.37
N PRO A 222 -21.67 1.76 -28.83
CA PRO A 222 -22.96 1.88 -29.50
C PRO A 222 -23.00 2.95 -30.61
N PHE A 223 -21.84 3.51 -30.98
CA PHE A 223 -21.74 4.60 -31.93
C PHE A 223 -21.68 4.04 -33.36
N ALA A 224 -22.46 4.61 -34.28
CA ALA A 224 -22.33 4.31 -35.70
C ALA A 224 -21.09 5.04 -36.26
N GLU A 225 -20.19 4.31 -36.91
CA GLU A 225 -19.00 4.81 -37.64
C GLU A 225 -19.15 4.62 -39.15
#